data_AF-A0A8S9U5R2-F1
#
_entry.id   AF-A0A8S9U5R2-F1
#
_cell.length_a   1.000
_cell.length_b   1.000
_cell.length_c   1.000
_cell.angle_alpha   90.00
_cell.angle_beta   90.00
_cell.angle_gamma   90.00
#
_symmetry.space_group_name_H-M   'P 1'
#
loop_
_entity.id
_entity.type
_entity.pdbx_description
1 polymer ?
#
loop_
_entity_poly.entity_id
_entity_poly.type
_entity_poly.pdbx_seq_one_letter_code
_entity_poly.pdbx_strand_id
1 'polypeptide(L)'
;MENTITEPERRTIASNSLQLLQPPTWPRTLNKLGGVSLSTLICQYLEEDLEAAPYDRKNRAQTECKRAMVIAFGVMGDRKPMPFRSLSDDATRAKWRAQAQQIAQEVENEIVEQLSDGKRKRKPYITGIVRAWDALKSTKRKHEDTTSGNDSYEQ
;
A
#
# COMPACT_ATOMS: atom_id res chain seq x y z
N MET A 1 20.11 -55.10 40.84
CA MET A 1 21.11 -54.21 40.21
C MET A 1 21.21 -54.74 38.79
N GLU A 2 20.79 -54.09 37.71
CA GLU A 2 20.72 -52.67 37.36
C GLU A 2 19.52 -52.46 36.41
N ASN A 3 18.80 -51.34 36.51
CA ASN A 3 17.76 -50.95 35.55
C ASN A 3 18.32 -49.83 34.66
N THR A 4 18.52 -50.13 33.39
CA THR A 4 18.93 -49.17 32.36
C THR A 4 17.70 -48.36 31.93
N ILE A 5 17.60 -47.11 32.39
CA ILE A 5 16.56 -46.17 31.96
C ILE A 5 17.11 -45.42 30.76
N THR A 6 16.54 -45.71 29.59
CA THR A 6 16.76 -45.00 28.33
C THR A 6 16.27 -43.55 28.47
N GLU A 7 17.20 -42.62 28.30
CA GLU A 7 17.00 -41.17 28.28
C GLU A 7 16.07 -40.78 27.13
N PRO A 8 14.96 -40.05 27.37
CA PRO A 8 14.14 -39.55 26.29
C PRO A 8 14.83 -38.32 25.68
N GLU A 9 15.15 -38.39 24.39
CA GLU A 9 15.56 -37.27 23.55
C GLU A 9 14.71 -36.03 23.88
N ARG A 10 15.33 -35.08 24.57
CA ARG A 10 14.80 -33.72 24.67
C ARG A 10 14.66 -33.21 23.25
N ARG A 11 13.41 -33.18 22.78
CA ARG A 11 12.97 -32.32 21.69
C ARG A 11 13.55 -30.94 21.97
N THR A 12 14.59 -30.60 21.22
CA THR A 12 15.04 -29.23 21.06
C THR A 12 13.86 -28.51 20.42
N ILE A 13 13.00 -27.94 21.26
CA ILE A 13 12.05 -26.92 20.82
C ILE A 13 12.97 -25.81 20.35
N ALA A 14 13.26 -25.81 19.05
CA ALA A 14 13.98 -24.74 18.40
C ALA A 14 13.23 -23.49 18.83
N SER A 15 13.90 -22.71 19.69
CA SER A 15 13.43 -21.44 20.17
C SER A 15 12.87 -20.72 18.96
N ASN A 16 11.56 -20.53 18.91
CA ASN A 16 10.92 -19.53 18.08
C ASN A 16 11.42 -18.20 18.61
N SER A 17 12.69 -17.90 18.29
CA SER A 17 13.30 -16.62 18.41
C SER A 17 12.32 -15.69 17.74
N LEU A 18 11.73 -14.79 18.53
CA LEU A 18 11.04 -13.61 18.09
C LEU A 18 11.98 -12.92 17.10
N GLN A 19 11.92 -13.32 15.83
CA GLN A 19 12.55 -12.59 14.76
C GLN A 19 11.87 -11.24 14.85
N LEU A 20 12.61 -10.26 15.35
CA LEU A 20 12.33 -8.85 15.13
C LEU A 20 12.15 -8.73 13.62
N LEU A 21 10.89 -8.88 13.17
CA LEU A 21 10.50 -8.74 11.79
C LEU A 21 11.05 -7.39 11.39
N GLN A 22 12.06 -7.39 10.51
CA GLN A 22 12.62 -6.15 10.04
C GLN A 22 11.45 -5.31 9.50
N PRO A 23 11.42 -4.01 9.83
CA PRO A 23 10.32 -3.16 9.39
C PRO A 23 10.23 -3.26 7.87
N PRO A 24 9.01 -3.40 7.32
CA PRO A 24 8.84 -3.56 5.89
C PRO A 24 9.48 -2.39 5.16
N THR A 25 10.17 -2.69 4.07
CA THR A 25 10.88 -1.69 3.27
C THR A 25 10.14 -1.42 1.98
N TRP A 26 10.14 -0.16 1.54
CA TRP A 26 9.54 0.18 0.25
C TRP A 26 10.25 -0.54 -0.91
N PRO A 27 9.49 -1.15 -1.83
CA PRO A 27 10.05 -1.85 -2.96
C PRO A 27 10.72 -0.85 -3.90
N ARG A 28 11.92 -1.20 -4.39
CA ARG A 28 12.72 -0.34 -5.29
C ARG A 28 12.01 -0.04 -6.61
N THR A 29 11.06 -0.87 -7.00
CA THR A 29 10.24 -0.70 -8.20
C THR A 29 9.22 0.44 -8.06
N LEU A 30 8.86 0.81 -6.83
CA LEU A 30 7.89 1.88 -6.54
C LEU A 30 8.54 3.27 -6.52
N ASN A 31 9.54 3.47 -7.37
CA ASN A 31 10.11 4.80 -7.66
C ASN A 31 9.31 5.54 -8.74
N LYS A 32 8.48 4.82 -9.51
CA LYS A 32 7.56 5.37 -10.51
C LYS A 32 6.27 4.53 -10.51
N LEU A 33 5.11 5.18 -10.48
CA LEU A 33 3.79 4.53 -10.56
C LEU A 33 3.26 4.43 -12.01
N GLY A 34 4.02 4.90 -12.99
CA GLY A 34 3.60 4.90 -14.39
C GLY A 34 3.48 3.47 -14.94
N GLY A 35 2.32 3.13 -15.47
CA GLY A 35 2.04 1.82 -16.10
C GLY A 35 1.62 0.71 -15.13
N VAL A 36 1.56 0.98 -13.83
CA VAL A 36 1.06 0.02 -12.81
C VAL A 36 -0.42 0.27 -12.59
N SER A 37 -1.26 -0.77 -12.67
CA SER A 37 -2.70 -0.65 -12.35
C SER A 37 -2.90 -0.36 -10.87
N LEU A 38 -4.03 0.27 -10.51
CA LEU A 38 -4.33 0.54 -9.12
C LEU A 38 -4.52 -0.76 -8.33
N SER A 39 -5.12 -1.79 -8.95
CA SER A 39 -5.24 -3.12 -8.35
C SER A 39 -3.89 -3.73 -7.99
N THR A 40 -2.90 -3.67 -8.89
CA THR A 40 -1.55 -4.20 -8.64
C THR A 40 -0.89 -3.44 -7.48
N LEU A 41 -1.04 -2.11 -7.46
CA LEU A 41 -0.51 -1.27 -6.39
C LEU A 41 -1.12 -1.64 -5.03
N ILE A 42 -2.44 -1.85 -4.97
CA ILE A 42 -3.15 -2.27 -3.76
C ILE A 42 -2.62 -3.61 -3.25
N CYS A 43 -2.52 -4.61 -4.12
CA CYS A 43 -2.03 -5.94 -3.76
C CYS A 43 -0.62 -5.87 -3.17
N GLN A 44 0.30 -5.18 -3.87
CA GLN A 44 1.66 -5.03 -3.40
C GLN A 44 1.73 -4.30 -2.06
N TYR A 45 0.93 -3.23 -1.89
CA TYR A 45 0.89 -2.46 -0.65
C TYR A 45 0.45 -3.29 0.56
N LEU A 46 -0.57 -4.14 0.36
CA LEU A 46 -1.11 -5.01 1.39
C LEU A 46 -0.21 -6.20 1.69
N GLU A 47 0.39 -6.80 0.66
CA GLU A 47 1.27 -7.97 0.79
C GLU A 47 2.57 -7.61 1.51
N GLU A 48 3.17 -6.47 1.16
CA GLU A 48 4.43 -6.00 1.74
C GLU A 48 4.23 -5.19 3.04
N ASP A 49 3.00 -5.04 3.53
CA ASP A 49 2.66 -4.29 4.75
C ASP A 49 3.24 -2.85 4.75
N LEU A 50 3.14 -2.17 3.60
CA LEU A 50 3.72 -0.82 3.41
C LEU A 50 3.03 0.27 4.22
N GLU A 51 1.94 -0.06 4.93
CA GLU A 51 1.32 0.78 5.94
C GLU A 51 2.27 1.00 7.13
N ALA A 52 3.00 -0.04 7.53
CA ALA A 52 3.99 -0.02 8.60
C ALA A 52 5.39 0.41 8.13
N ALA A 53 5.62 0.57 6.82
CA ALA A 53 6.93 0.92 6.28
C ALA A 53 7.29 2.39 6.56
N PRO A 54 8.56 2.68 6.92
CA PRO A 54 9.04 4.05 7.09
C PRO A 54 8.90 4.83 5.78
N TYR A 55 8.30 6.01 5.85
CA TYR A 55 7.85 6.77 4.69
C TYR A 55 8.68 8.04 4.48
N ASP A 56 9.29 8.17 3.31
CA ASP A 56 9.99 9.37 2.89
C ASP A 56 9.03 10.32 2.15
N ARG A 57 8.71 11.44 2.80
CA ARG A 57 7.85 12.51 2.23
C ARG A 57 8.45 13.19 1.01
N LYS A 58 9.77 13.11 0.82
CA LYS A 58 10.45 13.66 -0.37
C LYS A 58 10.33 12.71 -1.55
N ASN A 59 10.07 11.42 -1.32
CA ASN A 59 9.81 10.46 -2.38
C ASN A 59 8.37 10.62 -2.91
N ARG A 60 8.27 11.17 -4.13
CA ARG A 60 6.99 11.43 -4.78
C ARG A 60 6.16 10.17 -4.99
N ALA A 61 6.79 9.05 -5.38
CA ALA A 61 6.06 7.82 -5.67
C ALA A 61 5.48 7.19 -4.39
N GLN A 62 6.22 7.22 -3.27
CA GLN A 62 5.67 6.80 -1.96
C GLN A 62 4.51 7.71 -1.52
N THR A 63 4.64 9.01 -1.74
CA THR A 63 3.59 9.99 -1.42
C THR A 63 2.31 9.73 -2.22
N GLU A 64 2.46 9.52 -3.53
CA GLU A 64 1.34 9.23 -4.44
C GLU A 64 0.72 7.87 -4.11
N CYS A 65 1.54 6.86 -3.79
CA CYS A 65 1.08 5.54 -3.35
C CYS A 65 0.25 5.60 -2.06
N LYS A 66 0.76 6.24 -1.00
CA LYS A 66 -0.01 6.42 0.25
C LYS A 66 -1.35 7.11 0.01
N ARG A 67 -1.38 8.12 -0.86
CA ARG A 67 -2.62 8.83 -1.21
C ARG A 67 -3.59 7.94 -1.99
N ALA A 68 -3.10 7.16 -2.96
CA ALA A 68 -3.91 6.19 -3.67
C ALA A 68 -4.52 5.15 -2.70
N MET A 69 -3.74 4.69 -1.73
CA MET A 69 -4.21 3.75 -0.70
C MET A 69 -5.23 4.34 0.25
N VAL A 70 -5.17 5.64 0.59
CA VAL A 70 -6.25 6.30 1.35
C VAL A 70 -7.58 6.24 0.60
N ILE A 71 -7.57 6.45 -0.72
CA ILE A 71 -8.78 6.31 -1.55
C ILE A 71 -9.24 4.85 -1.56
N ALA A 72 -8.31 3.94 -1.85
CA ALA A 72 -8.59 2.51 -1.95
C ALA A 72 -9.16 1.94 -0.64
N PHE A 73 -8.61 2.31 0.52
CA PHE A 73 -9.14 1.88 1.82
C PHE A 73 -10.53 2.44 2.11
N GLY A 74 -10.80 3.69 1.73
CA GLY A 74 -12.15 4.26 1.83
C GLY A 74 -13.19 3.51 0.97
N VAL A 75 -12.76 2.88 -0.12
CA VAL A 75 -13.63 2.06 -0.98
C VAL A 75 -13.69 0.61 -0.54
N MET A 76 -12.59 0.04 -0.07
CA MET A 76 -12.55 -1.32 0.48
C MET A 76 -13.50 -1.45 1.67
N GLY A 77 -13.48 -0.50 2.61
CA GLY A 77 -14.24 -0.60 3.85
C GLY A 77 -13.97 -1.93 4.55
N ASP A 78 -15.04 -2.65 4.91
CA ASP A 78 -14.98 -3.94 5.61
C ASP A 78 -14.42 -5.09 4.75
N ARG A 79 -14.24 -4.89 3.45
CA ARG A 79 -13.61 -5.88 2.56
C ARG A 79 -12.08 -5.91 2.70
N LYS A 80 -11.46 -5.00 3.47
CA LYS A 80 -9.99 -4.99 3.66
C LYS A 80 -9.55 -6.37 4.19
N PRO A 81 -8.67 -7.10 3.48
CA PRO A 81 -8.24 -8.41 3.93
C PRO A 81 -7.36 -8.29 5.19
N MET A 82 -7.27 -9.37 5.95
CA MET A 82 -6.37 -9.44 7.10
C MET A 82 -4.90 -9.22 6.68
N PRO A 83 -4.02 -8.70 7.56
CA PRO A 83 -2.63 -8.42 7.20
C PRO A 83 -1.87 -9.68 6.74
N PHE A 84 -1.17 -9.61 5.60
CA PHE A 84 -0.45 -10.76 5.03
C PHE A 84 0.56 -11.39 5.98
N ARG A 85 1.27 -10.57 6.76
CA ARG A 85 2.25 -11.01 7.78
C ARG A 85 1.66 -11.91 8.88
N SER A 86 0.35 -11.88 9.08
CA SER A 86 -0.32 -12.73 10.08
C SER A 86 -0.54 -14.17 9.60
N LEU A 87 -0.25 -14.45 8.33
CA LEU A 87 -0.41 -15.77 7.72
C LEU A 87 0.85 -16.62 7.88
N SER A 88 0.68 -17.81 8.46
CA SER A 88 1.78 -18.73 8.77
C SER A 88 2.09 -19.75 7.67
N ASP A 89 1.13 -20.10 6.81
CA ASP A 89 1.27 -21.17 5.82
C ASP A 89 1.08 -20.69 4.37
N ASP A 90 1.76 -21.36 3.44
CA ASP A 90 1.81 -20.98 2.02
C ASP A 90 0.47 -21.17 1.30
N ALA A 91 -0.34 -22.15 1.71
CA ALA A 91 -1.65 -22.39 1.11
C ALA A 91 -2.63 -21.26 1.45
N THR A 92 -2.64 -20.80 2.70
CA THR A 92 -3.43 -19.65 3.13
C THR A 92 -2.91 -18.36 2.48
N ARG A 93 -1.59 -18.19 2.35
CA ARG A 93 -1.01 -17.05 1.61
C ARG A 93 -1.41 -17.02 0.14
N ALA A 94 -1.46 -18.17 -0.52
CA ALA A 94 -1.91 -18.25 -1.91
C ALA A 94 -3.39 -17.88 -2.05
N LYS A 95 -4.26 -18.41 -1.17
CA LYS A 95 -5.69 -18.03 -1.11
C LYS A 95 -5.87 -16.54 -0.83
N TRP A 96 -5.09 -16.00 0.10
CA TRP A 96 -5.10 -14.59 0.42
C TRP A 96 -4.75 -13.72 -0.79
N ARG A 97 -3.70 -14.09 -1.56
CA ARG A 97 -3.32 -13.33 -2.77
C ARG A 97 -4.45 -13.29 -3.80
N ALA A 98 -5.12 -14.43 -4.03
CA ALA A 98 -6.25 -14.48 -4.93
C ALA A 98 -7.42 -13.58 -4.44
N GLN A 99 -7.73 -13.63 -3.15
CA GLN A 99 -8.77 -12.79 -2.55
C GLN A 99 -8.40 -11.30 -2.61
N ALA A 100 -7.17 -10.94 -2.26
CA ALA A 100 -6.66 -9.57 -2.31
C ALA A 100 -6.70 -9.03 -3.74
N GLN A 101 -6.32 -9.85 -4.74
CA GLN A 101 -6.41 -9.47 -6.16
C GLN A 101 -7.85 -9.19 -6.59
N GLN A 102 -8.80 -10.04 -6.20
CA GLN A 102 -10.21 -9.81 -6.51
C GLN A 102 -10.72 -8.50 -5.88
N ILE A 103 -10.48 -8.29 -4.58
CA ILE A 103 -10.89 -7.07 -3.87
C ILE A 103 -10.25 -5.83 -4.52
N ALA A 104 -8.95 -5.90 -4.85
CA ALA A 104 -8.23 -4.81 -5.47
C ALA A 104 -8.81 -4.44 -6.85
N GLN A 105 -9.23 -5.43 -7.64
CA GLN A 105 -9.87 -5.20 -8.93
C GLN A 105 -11.26 -4.58 -8.78
N GLU A 106 -12.08 -5.06 -7.83
CA GLU A 106 -13.39 -4.48 -7.53
C GLU A 106 -13.26 -3.02 -7.10
N VAL A 107 -12.29 -2.73 -6.22
CA VAL A 107 -12.00 -1.37 -5.74
C VAL A 107 -11.54 -0.46 -6.88
N GLU A 108 -10.66 -0.95 -7.75
CA GLU A 108 -10.24 -0.19 -8.94
C GLU A 108 -11.43 0.12 -9.84
N ASN A 109 -12.30 -0.87 -10.11
CA ASN A 109 -13.50 -0.68 -10.94
C ASN A 109 -14.47 0.33 -10.31
N GLU A 110 -14.74 0.24 -9.01
CA GLU A 110 -15.62 1.19 -8.30
C GLU A 110 -15.06 2.62 -8.31
N ILE A 111 -13.75 2.78 -8.20
CA ILE A 111 -13.09 4.09 -8.28
C ILE A 111 -13.21 4.64 -9.71
N VAL A 112 -12.93 3.81 -10.71
CA VAL A 112 -13.06 4.19 -12.13
C VAL A 112 -14.49 4.58 -12.46
N GLU A 113 -15.47 3.80 -12.03
CA GLU A 113 -16.90 4.08 -12.22
C GLU A 113 -17.26 5.42 -11.61
N GLN A 114 -16.94 5.66 -10.34
CA GLN A 114 -17.24 6.93 -9.67
C GLN A 114 -16.51 8.15 -10.27
N LEU A 115 -15.33 7.95 -10.85
CA LEU A 115 -14.61 9.00 -11.57
C LEU A 115 -15.23 9.29 -12.93
N SER A 116 -15.64 8.24 -13.65
CA SER A 116 -16.27 8.35 -14.98
C SER A 116 -17.67 8.94 -14.94
N ASP A 117 -18.42 8.70 -13.86
CA ASP A 117 -19.82 9.05 -13.72
C ASP A 117 -20.04 10.51 -13.28
N GLY A 118 -19.27 11.44 -13.87
CA GLY A 118 -19.06 12.85 -13.48
C GLY A 118 -20.29 13.76 -13.29
N LYS A 119 -21.52 13.22 -13.24
CA LYS A 119 -22.78 13.91 -12.99
C LYS A 119 -23.65 13.29 -11.87
N ARG A 120 -23.40 12.07 -11.41
CA ARG A 120 -24.23 11.41 -10.38
C ARG A 120 -23.44 11.15 -9.10
N LYS A 121 -23.83 11.88 -8.04
CA LYS A 121 -23.49 11.68 -6.62
C LYS A 121 -22.22 10.85 -6.36
N ARG A 122 -21.04 11.37 -6.75
CA ARG A 122 -19.77 10.88 -6.21
C ARG A 122 -19.89 10.86 -4.70
N LYS A 123 -19.57 9.73 -4.05
CA LYS A 123 -19.67 9.65 -2.59
C LYS A 123 -18.87 10.81 -1.97
N PRO A 124 -19.37 11.49 -0.92
CA PRO A 124 -18.76 12.71 -0.40
C PRO A 124 -17.28 12.55 -0.06
N TYR A 125 -16.86 11.38 0.43
CA TYR A 125 -15.47 11.08 0.76
C TYR A 125 -14.57 11.01 -0.49
N ILE A 126 -15.02 10.39 -1.59
CA ILE A 126 -14.26 10.37 -2.86
C ILE A 126 -14.19 11.77 -3.45
N THR A 127 -15.27 12.55 -3.40
CA THR A 127 -15.26 13.95 -3.83
C THR A 127 -14.27 14.79 -3.02
N GLY A 128 -14.26 14.63 -1.69
CA GLY A 128 -13.33 15.32 -0.80
C GLY A 128 -11.87 14.97 -1.11
N ILE A 129 -11.58 13.68 -1.32
CA ILE A 129 -10.22 13.22 -1.59
C ILE A 129 -9.75 13.60 -3.01
N VAL A 130 -10.62 13.50 -4.03
CA VAL A 130 -10.32 13.95 -5.40
C VAL A 130 -10.11 15.47 -5.43
N ARG A 131 -10.94 16.26 -4.74
CA ARG A 131 -10.73 17.72 -4.63
C ARG A 131 -9.42 18.06 -3.92
N ALA A 132 -9.10 17.37 -2.83
CA ALA A 132 -7.80 17.54 -2.16
C ALA A 132 -6.64 17.21 -3.11
N TRP A 133 -6.78 16.15 -3.91
CA TRP A 133 -5.80 15.75 -4.90
C TRP A 133 -5.61 16.78 -6.03
N ASP A 134 -6.71 17.29 -6.61
CA ASP A 134 -6.68 18.32 -7.63
C ASP A 134 -6.13 19.65 -7.08
N ALA A 135 -6.49 20.02 -5.85
CA ALA A 135 -5.92 21.18 -5.16
C ALA A 135 -4.40 21.04 -4.97
N LEU A 136 -3.92 19.85 -4.60
CA LEU A 136 -2.50 19.51 -4.49
C LEU A 136 -1.76 19.50 -5.84
N LYS A 137 -2.42 19.14 -6.95
CA LYS A 137 -1.84 19.23 -8.30
C LYS A 137 -1.82 20.66 -8.82
N SER A 138 -2.85 21.44 -8.56
CA SER A 138 -2.96 22.83 -9.00
C SER A 138 -1.95 23.75 -8.29
N THR A 139 -1.66 23.49 -7.01
CA THR A 139 -0.58 24.18 -6.27
C THR A 139 0.80 23.82 -6.80
N LYS A 140 1.04 22.56 -7.21
CA LYS A 140 2.31 22.17 -7.87
C LYS A 140 2.52 22.85 -9.22
N ARG A 141 1.50 22.91 -10.09
CA ARG A 141 1.61 23.60 -11.39
C ARG A 141 1.92 25.09 -11.24
N LYS A 142 1.27 25.76 -10.27
CA LYS A 142 1.55 27.17 -9.97
C LYS A 142 2.99 27.39 -9.47
N HIS A 143 3.57 26.42 -8.75
CA HIS A 143 4.94 26.54 -8.25
C HIS A 143 6.01 26.31 -9.33
N GLU A 144 5.70 25.54 -10.37
CA GLU A 144 6.55 25.35 -11.56
C GLU A 144 6.51 26.58 -12.49
N ASP A 145 5.35 27.22 -12.68
CA ASP A 145 5.23 28.43 -13.50
C ASP A 145 5.88 29.67 -12.86
N THR A 146 6.03 29.72 -11.54
CA THR A 146 6.64 30.88 -10.85
C THR A 146 8.18 30.81 -10.80
N THR A 147 8.78 29.68 -11.17
CA THR A 147 10.26 29.51 -11.15
C THR A 147 10.91 29.80 -12.52
N SER A 148 10.11 29.96 -13.59
CA SER A 148 10.62 30.24 -14.95
C SER A 148 10.55 31.72 -15.37
N GLY A 149 10.37 32.64 -14.42
CA GLY A 149 10.09 34.05 -14.71
C GLY A 149 10.93 35.06 -13.92
N ASN A 150 12.18 34.75 -13.59
CA ASN A 150 13.06 35.71 -12.93
C ASN A 150 14.52 35.53 -13.35
N ASP A 151 14.81 35.79 -14.62
CA ASP A 151 16.17 36.06 -15.13
C ASP A 151 16.07 37.04 -16.29
N SER A 152 15.72 38.29 -15.97
CA SER A 152 15.93 39.47 -16.82
C SER A 152 15.57 40.70 -16.02
N TYR A 153 16.52 41.19 -15.23
CA TYR A 153 16.78 42.60 -14.97
C TYR A 153 17.89 42.65 -13.93
N GLU A 154 19.12 42.95 -14.36
CA GLU A 154 19.91 44.03 -13.75
C GLU A 154 21.16 44.33 -14.60
N GLN A 155 21.12 45.54 -15.19
CA GLN A 155 22.19 46.48 -15.60
C GLN A 155 23.15 46.12 -16.73
#